data_AF-A0AAN5PZV1-F1
#
_entry.id   AF-A0AAN5PZV1-F1
#
_cell.length_a   1.000
_cell.length_b   1.000
_cell.length_c   1.000
_cell.angle_alpha   90.00
_cell.angle_beta   90.00
_cell.angle_gamma   90.00
#
_symmetry.space_group_name_H-M   'P 1'
#
loop_
_entity.id
_entity.type
_entity.pdbx_description
1 polymer ?
#
loop_
_entity_poly.entity_id
_entity_poly.type
_entity_poly.pdbx_seq_one_letter_code
_entity_poly.pdbx_strand_id
1 'polypeptide(L)'
;MKTKYEISQDKTEFLAKEQSSSYPGYQVSVLDLEKIVKHYQEKYGIRLIINGTTPKYQALIKERQVNFEQQKQQFLELKYAKFLQIFFQPPNLNGANSPFSINKYMGAFIGFYEEIYNKVLPFLDAKGKVISGLSMEELRQLNEACQELSCKGILDATIDEFIERNSDYMGLTARESASEMKDICDELQEGEVLGYFFTGQRTSGRCHFDLYICLPGKAIRPIFYNTALIRYHDLGGMFHLNFPFVEGNFFTPDLLKLYSAMDLQQLIPQVDRTSCGTLTMMYAKELLKDDARGLKEFTLSFTYYNEKGEKEYFFLPSPQVLRYSQISLYNEALKAILSHENDGQAGLVRKGAKKYMFHTIEKILIQSFKIALEKEDADVLEENQKIWDILPSFQEKWQEAYKEMVAIRDVMHQGVNKYLLYSTHRMSHIASDESINNEADADRLILR
;
A
#
# COMPACT_ATOMS: atom_id res chain seq x y z
N MET A 1 29.88 -25.99 -6.50
CA MET A 1 28.45 -26.33 -6.43
C MET A 1 27.70 -25.13 -5.87
N LYS A 2 26.96 -24.42 -6.70
CA LYS A 2 26.13 -23.27 -6.28
C LYS A 2 24.77 -23.81 -5.85
N THR A 3 24.31 -23.43 -4.65
CA THR A 3 23.06 -23.91 -4.06
C THR A 3 21.83 -23.43 -4.83
N LYS A 4 20.75 -24.20 -4.70
CA LYS A 4 19.38 -24.10 -5.27
C LYS A 4 18.63 -22.74 -5.13
N TYR A 5 19.31 -21.65 -4.77
CA TYR A 5 18.74 -20.32 -4.49
C TYR A 5 19.34 -19.16 -5.30
N GLU A 6 20.25 -19.42 -6.23
CA GLU A 6 20.80 -18.41 -7.14
C GLU A 6 19.93 -18.24 -8.40
N ILE A 7 18.73 -17.68 -8.24
CA ILE A 7 18.12 -16.88 -9.31
C ILE A 7 18.15 -15.43 -8.85
N SER A 8 19.36 -14.91 -8.80
CA SER A 8 19.58 -13.49 -8.99
C SER A 8 20.29 -13.41 -10.33
N GLN A 9 19.62 -12.95 -11.38
CA GLN A 9 20.39 -12.43 -12.52
C GLN A 9 21.46 -11.52 -11.95
N ASP A 10 22.69 -11.69 -12.43
CA ASP A 10 23.79 -10.80 -12.04
C ASP A 10 23.30 -9.37 -12.22
N LYS A 11 23.49 -8.52 -11.21
CA LYS A 11 23.07 -7.10 -11.29
C LYS A 11 23.61 -6.44 -12.55
N THR A 12 24.82 -6.81 -12.96
CA THR A 12 25.48 -6.37 -14.20
C THR A 12 24.71 -6.83 -15.43
N GLU A 13 24.27 -8.08 -15.46
CA GLU A 13 23.47 -8.65 -16.55
C GLU A 13 22.10 -7.97 -16.66
N PHE A 14 21.43 -7.77 -15.51
CA PHE A 14 20.17 -7.03 -15.44
C PHE A 14 20.33 -5.60 -15.99
N LEU A 15 21.37 -4.89 -15.56
CA LEU A 15 21.66 -3.53 -16.02
C LEU A 15 21.99 -3.47 -17.51
N ALA A 16 22.67 -4.48 -18.06
CA ALA A 16 22.95 -4.58 -19.49
C ALA A 16 21.67 -4.83 -20.31
N LYS A 17 20.80 -5.73 -19.83
CA LYS A 17 19.50 -6.00 -20.46
C LYS A 17 18.60 -4.77 -20.46
N GLU A 18 18.54 -4.05 -19.34
CA GLU A 18 17.70 -2.86 -19.19
C GLU A 18 18.12 -1.70 -20.10
N GLN A 19 19.38 -1.63 -20.52
CA GLN A 19 19.83 -0.69 -21.55
C GLN A 19 19.28 -1.04 -22.95
N SER A 20 19.09 -2.32 -23.23
CA SER A 20 18.65 -2.83 -24.54
C SER A 20 17.12 -2.94 -24.67
N SER A 21 16.42 -3.23 -23.57
CA SER A 21 14.97 -3.41 -23.54
C SER A 21 14.47 -3.09 -22.13
N SER A 22 13.49 -2.18 -22.04
CA SER A 22 12.97 -1.77 -20.74
C SER A 22 12.11 -2.88 -20.12
N TYR A 23 12.43 -3.27 -18.89
CA TYR A 23 11.61 -4.21 -18.14
C TYR A 23 10.23 -3.63 -17.86
N PRO A 24 9.15 -4.38 -18.14
CA PRO A 24 7.81 -3.95 -17.77
C PRO A 24 7.72 -3.87 -16.24
N GLY A 25 7.09 -2.81 -15.74
CA GLY A 25 6.78 -2.72 -14.31
C GLY A 25 5.88 -3.88 -13.89
N TYR A 26 6.14 -4.45 -12.72
CA TYR A 26 5.28 -5.46 -12.11
C TYR A 26 4.59 -4.87 -10.88
N GLN A 27 3.26 -5.00 -10.85
CA GLN A 27 2.45 -4.70 -9.68
C GLN A 27 2.01 -6.02 -9.07
N VAL A 28 2.40 -6.23 -7.81
CA VAL A 28 2.03 -7.40 -7.02
C VAL A 28 0.50 -7.53 -6.98
N SER A 29 -0.01 -8.74 -7.13
CA SER A 29 -1.42 -9.05 -6.82
C SER A 29 -1.54 -9.71 -5.45
N VAL A 30 -2.75 -9.71 -4.89
CA VAL A 30 -3.01 -10.41 -3.60
C VAL A 30 -2.70 -11.90 -3.72
N LEU A 31 -2.99 -12.51 -4.87
CA LEU A 31 -2.71 -13.92 -5.14
C LEU A 31 -1.21 -14.23 -5.20
N ASP A 32 -0.42 -13.30 -5.75
CA ASP A 32 1.04 -13.45 -5.78
C ASP A 32 1.66 -13.32 -4.38
N LEU A 33 1.00 -12.57 -3.49
CA LEU A 33 1.55 -12.20 -2.19
C LEU A 33 1.82 -13.42 -1.31
N GLU A 34 0.96 -14.44 -1.32
CA GLU A 34 1.15 -15.67 -0.52
C GLU A 34 2.47 -16.36 -0.88
N LYS A 35 2.76 -16.52 -2.18
CA LYS A 35 3.99 -17.14 -2.67
C LYS A 35 5.22 -16.30 -2.33
N ILE A 36 5.12 -14.98 -2.54
CA ILE A 36 6.20 -14.05 -2.26
C ILE A 36 6.50 -14.05 -0.75
N VAL A 37 5.48 -13.91 0.09
CA VAL A 37 5.59 -13.96 1.55
C VAL A 37 6.27 -15.25 1.99
N LYS A 38 5.77 -16.40 1.55
CA LYS A 38 6.36 -17.71 1.85
C LYS A 38 7.84 -17.78 1.48
N HIS A 39 8.21 -17.35 0.27
CA HIS A 39 9.60 -17.34 -0.18
C HIS A 39 10.51 -16.55 0.77
N TYR A 40 10.10 -15.33 1.15
CA TYR A 40 10.91 -14.49 2.02
C TYR A 40 10.96 -15.00 3.47
N GLN A 41 9.87 -15.58 3.98
CA GLN A 41 9.86 -16.24 5.29
C GLN A 41 10.86 -17.40 5.33
N GLU A 42 10.82 -18.32 4.36
CA GLU A 42 11.71 -19.47 4.29
C GLU A 42 13.16 -19.06 4.09
N LYS A 43 13.41 -18.07 3.23
CA LYS A 43 14.76 -17.66 2.86
C LYS A 43 15.49 -16.90 3.97
N TYR A 44 14.78 -16.07 4.74
CA TYR A 44 15.39 -15.18 5.73
C TYR A 44 15.00 -15.50 7.18
N GLY A 45 14.15 -16.51 7.40
CA GLY A 45 13.67 -16.88 8.73
C GLY A 45 12.79 -15.79 9.38
N ILE A 46 12.11 -14.97 8.59
CA ILE A 46 11.28 -13.86 9.08
C ILE A 46 9.82 -14.29 9.25
N ARG A 47 9.10 -13.63 10.16
CA ARG A 47 7.66 -13.84 10.38
C ARG A 47 6.85 -12.78 9.66
N LEU A 48 5.99 -13.21 8.75
CA LEU A 48 5.12 -12.34 7.97
C LEU A 48 3.68 -12.88 8.00
N ILE A 49 2.68 -11.99 8.02
CA ILE A 49 1.26 -12.30 7.96
C ILE A 49 0.60 -11.38 6.94
N ILE A 50 -0.37 -11.92 6.20
CA ILE A 50 -1.27 -11.14 5.33
C ILE A 50 -2.57 -10.94 6.11
N ASN A 51 -3.14 -9.74 6.07
CA ASN A 51 -4.39 -9.43 6.78
C ASN A 51 -5.52 -10.43 6.45
N GLY A 52 -6.27 -10.84 7.47
CA GLY A 52 -7.38 -11.77 7.34
C GLY A 52 -6.99 -13.25 7.32
N THR A 53 -5.72 -13.59 7.55
CA THR A 53 -5.25 -14.98 7.58
C THR A 53 -5.28 -15.61 8.97
N THR A 54 -5.49 -14.83 10.04
CA THR A 54 -5.69 -15.40 11.38
C THR A 54 -7.08 -16.07 11.49
N PRO A 55 -7.26 -17.09 12.34
CA PRO A 55 -8.50 -17.89 12.35
C PRO A 55 -9.80 -17.07 12.54
N LYS A 56 -9.76 -16.08 13.46
CA LYS A 56 -10.88 -15.19 13.75
C LYS A 56 -11.29 -14.37 12.52
N TYR A 57 -10.32 -13.77 11.84
CA TYR A 57 -10.57 -12.85 10.74
C TYR A 57 -10.77 -13.58 9.40
N GLN A 58 -10.21 -14.78 9.26
CA GLN A 58 -10.53 -15.68 8.15
C GLN A 58 -12.02 -16.09 8.17
N ALA A 59 -12.59 -16.33 9.35
CA ALA A 59 -14.02 -16.60 9.50
C ALA A 59 -14.88 -15.39 9.04
N LEU A 60 -14.47 -14.17 9.39
CA LEU A 60 -15.16 -12.94 8.97
C LEU A 60 -15.14 -12.76 7.44
N ILE A 61 -14.01 -13.00 6.78
CA ILE A 61 -13.92 -12.95 5.31
C ILE A 61 -14.83 -14.01 4.68
N LYS A 62 -14.86 -15.24 5.22
CA LYS A 62 -15.75 -16.29 4.72
C LYS A 62 -17.22 -15.93 4.84
N GLU A 63 -17.63 -15.32 5.95
CA GLU A 63 -19.00 -14.82 6.11
C GLU A 63 -19.33 -13.75 5.05
N ARG A 64 -18.41 -12.81 4.81
CA ARG A 64 -18.57 -11.78 3.78
C ARG A 64 -18.68 -12.38 2.37
N GLN A 65 -17.91 -13.43 2.06
CA GLN A 65 -18.00 -14.15 0.79
C GLN A 65 -19.36 -14.81 0.59
N VAL A 66 -19.91 -15.44 1.63
CA VAL A 66 -21.26 -16.04 1.58
C VAL A 66 -22.33 -14.96 1.35
N ASN A 67 -22.24 -13.85 2.08
CA ASN A 67 -23.16 -12.73 1.93
C ASN A 67 -23.07 -12.09 0.53
N PHE A 68 -21.86 -11.97 -0.03
CA PHE A 68 -21.65 -11.46 -1.38
C PHE A 68 -22.31 -12.36 -2.43
N GLU A 69 -22.14 -13.68 -2.35
CA GLU A 69 -22.79 -14.59 -3.31
C GLU A 69 -24.32 -14.52 -3.22
N GLN A 70 -24.90 -14.37 -2.02
CA GLN A 70 -26.35 -14.13 -1.88
C GLN A 70 -26.78 -12.82 -2.54
N GLN A 71 -26.06 -11.72 -2.29
CA GLN A 71 -26.33 -10.42 -2.92
C GLN A 71 -26.17 -10.48 -4.43
N LYS A 72 -25.18 -11.21 -4.94
CA LYS A 72 -24.95 -11.41 -6.36
C LYS A 72 -26.09 -12.15 -7.03
N GLN A 73 -26.61 -13.22 -6.43
CA GLN A 73 -27.79 -13.91 -6.98
C GLN A 73 -29.00 -12.97 -7.05
N GLN A 74 -29.28 -12.24 -5.97
CA GLN A 74 -30.35 -11.24 -5.96
C GLN A 74 -30.11 -10.13 -6.98
N PHE A 75 -28.86 -9.69 -7.17
CA PHE A 75 -28.50 -8.68 -8.16
C PHE A 75 -28.78 -9.19 -9.57
N LEU A 76 -28.36 -10.43 -9.87
CA LEU A 76 -28.49 -11.06 -11.19
C LEU A 76 -29.94 -11.23 -11.65
N GLU A 77 -30.88 -11.47 -10.73
CA GLU A 77 -32.32 -11.56 -11.03
C GLU A 77 -32.86 -10.31 -11.74
N LEU A 78 -32.33 -9.13 -11.42
CA LEU A 78 -32.77 -7.82 -11.92
C LEU A 78 -31.57 -6.94 -12.31
N LYS A 79 -30.55 -7.57 -12.92
CA LYS A 79 -29.22 -6.96 -13.11
C LYS A 79 -29.24 -5.62 -13.83
N TYR A 80 -30.06 -5.47 -14.87
CA TYR A 80 -30.10 -4.23 -15.65
C TYR A 80 -30.75 -3.10 -14.86
N ALA A 81 -31.91 -3.38 -14.23
CA ALA A 81 -32.60 -2.40 -13.41
C ALA A 81 -31.74 -1.94 -12.23
N LYS A 82 -31.12 -2.87 -11.51
CA LYS A 82 -30.24 -2.55 -10.38
C LYS A 82 -28.98 -1.80 -10.81
N PHE A 83 -28.35 -2.20 -11.91
CA PHE A 83 -27.19 -1.48 -12.44
C PHE A 83 -27.54 -0.04 -12.83
N LEU A 84 -28.69 0.17 -13.47
CA LEU A 84 -29.20 1.50 -13.82
C LEU A 84 -29.53 2.35 -12.59
N GLN A 85 -30.11 1.77 -11.53
CA GLN A 85 -30.32 2.47 -10.25
C GLN A 85 -29.02 3.02 -9.66
N ILE A 86 -27.90 2.34 -9.86
CA ILE A 86 -26.60 2.74 -9.32
C ILE A 86 -25.91 3.76 -10.24
N PHE A 87 -25.88 3.50 -11.54
CA PHE A 87 -24.94 4.15 -12.46
C PHE A 87 -25.57 5.07 -13.51
N PHE A 88 -26.90 5.09 -13.66
CA PHE A 88 -27.55 6.01 -14.59
C PHE A 88 -27.41 7.46 -14.14
N GLN A 89 -26.88 8.31 -15.03
CA GLN A 89 -26.73 9.74 -14.78
C GLN A 89 -27.74 10.54 -15.60
N PRO A 90 -28.30 11.63 -15.05
CA PRO A 90 -29.23 12.48 -15.78
C PRO A 90 -28.54 13.24 -16.93
N PRO A 91 -29.29 13.66 -17.95
CA PRO A 91 -28.74 14.18 -19.20
C PRO A 91 -28.04 15.54 -19.06
N ASN A 92 -28.25 16.23 -17.94
CA ASN A 92 -27.63 17.52 -17.62
C ASN A 92 -26.35 17.38 -16.79
N LEU A 93 -25.97 16.18 -16.36
CA LEU A 93 -24.77 15.96 -15.57
C LEU A 93 -23.55 15.77 -16.47
N ASN A 94 -22.72 16.81 -16.54
CA ASN A 94 -21.42 16.74 -17.20
C ASN A 94 -20.40 16.06 -16.29
N GLY A 95 -20.13 14.77 -16.52
CA GLY A 95 -19.06 14.04 -15.86
C GLY A 95 -19.44 12.60 -15.48
N ALA A 96 -18.44 11.71 -15.51
CA ALA A 96 -18.54 10.37 -14.97
C ALA A 96 -17.84 10.31 -13.60
N ASN A 97 -18.59 9.94 -12.55
CA ASN A 97 -18.05 9.74 -11.20
C ASN A 97 -17.56 8.29 -10.97
N SER A 98 -17.80 7.42 -11.95
CA SER A 98 -17.48 5.99 -11.94
C SER A 98 -17.19 5.52 -13.37
N PRO A 99 -16.26 4.56 -13.59
CA PRO A 99 -16.06 3.94 -14.91
C PRO A 99 -17.32 3.23 -15.43
N PHE A 100 -18.24 2.85 -14.53
CA PHE A 100 -19.49 2.18 -14.85
C PHE A 100 -20.64 3.15 -15.19
N SER A 101 -20.41 4.47 -15.15
CA SER A 101 -21.47 5.47 -15.33
C SER A 101 -22.10 5.38 -16.72
N ILE A 102 -23.43 5.37 -16.78
CA ILE A 102 -24.18 5.55 -18.02
C ILE A 102 -24.44 7.06 -18.16
N ASN A 103 -23.69 7.72 -19.04
CA ASN A 103 -23.67 9.17 -19.17
C ASN A 103 -23.69 9.61 -20.65
N LYS A 104 -24.34 10.76 -20.90
CA LYS A 104 -24.52 11.34 -22.25
C LYS A 104 -23.23 11.85 -22.89
N TYR A 105 -22.26 12.26 -22.08
CA TYR A 105 -21.08 13.01 -22.52
C TYR A 105 -19.77 12.23 -22.38
N MET A 106 -19.74 11.15 -21.60
CA MET A 106 -18.53 10.38 -21.28
C MET A 106 -18.80 8.87 -21.15
N GLY A 107 -17.79 8.04 -21.45
CA GLY A 107 -17.81 6.60 -21.21
C GLY A 107 -18.30 5.75 -22.39
N ALA A 108 -18.46 4.45 -22.14
CA ALA A 108 -18.80 3.46 -23.17
C ALA A 108 -20.22 3.62 -23.75
N PHE A 109 -21.10 4.35 -23.06
CA PHE A 109 -22.53 4.43 -23.38
C PHE A 109 -22.94 5.72 -24.14
N ILE A 110 -22.00 6.62 -24.48
CA ILE A 110 -22.30 7.91 -25.14
C ILE A 110 -23.20 7.71 -26.37
N GLY A 111 -22.80 6.81 -27.28
CA GLY A 111 -23.53 6.55 -28.53
C GLY A 111 -24.89 5.88 -28.36
N PHE A 112 -25.18 5.36 -27.16
CA PHE A 112 -26.40 4.62 -26.84
C PHE A 112 -27.27 5.34 -25.82
N TYR A 113 -26.81 6.48 -25.30
CA TYR A 113 -27.43 7.14 -24.15
C TYR A 113 -28.89 7.52 -24.42
N GLU A 114 -29.22 8.04 -25.60
CA GLU A 114 -30.61 8.43 -25.95
C GLU A 114 -31.54 7.21 -26.00
N GLU A 115 -31.06 6.08 -26.52
CA GLU A 115 -31.81 4.82 -26.54
C GLU A 115 -32.09 4.34 -25.10
N ILE A 116 -31.05 4.33 -24.26
CA ILE A 116 -31.18 3.94 -22.85
C ILE A 116 -32.11 4.92 -22.12
N TYR A 117 -31.91 6.23 -22.27
CA TYR A 117 -32.72 7.29 -21.66
C TYR A 117 -34.20 7.10 -21.95
N ASN A 118 -34.56 6.82 -23.22
CA ASN A 118 -35.96 6.60 -23.61
C ASN A 118 -36.56 5.35 -22.96
N LYS A 119 -35.78 4.27 -22.79
CA LYS A 119 -36.25 3.06 -22.09
C LYS A 119 -36.42 3.29 -20.58
N VAL A 120 -35.58 4.11 -19.97
CA VAL A 120 -35.62 4.36 -18.51
C VAL A 120 -36.51 5.53 -18.09
N LEU A 121 -36.92 6.39 -19.01
CA LEU A 121 -37.70 7.62 -18.75
C LEU A 121 -38.90 7.41 -17.79
N PRO A 122 -39.71 6.33 -17.90
CA PRO A 122 -40.84 6.10 -16.98
C PRO A 122 -40.43 5.86 -15.52
N PHE A 123 -39.16 5.50 -15.29
CA PHE A 123 -38.62 5.08 -14.00
C PHE A 123 -37.70 6.13 -13.37
N LEU A 124 -37.67 7.35 -13.93
CA LEU A 124 -36.85 8.44 -13.43
C LEU A 124 -37.59 9.29 -12.39
N ASP A 125 -36.85 9.76 -11.39
CA ASP A 125 -37.30 10.76 -10.44
C ASP A 125 -37.29 12.18 -11.06
N ALA A 126 -37.75 13.17 -10.30
CA ALA A 126 -37.75 14.57 -10.73
C ALA A 126 -36.35 15.15 -11.00
N LYS A 127 -35.28 14.46 -10.59
CA LYS A 127 -33.87 14.83 -10.83
C LYS A 127 -33.26 14.06 -12.01
N GLY A 128 -34.05 13.22 -12.70
CA GLY A 128 -33.60 12.41 -13.83
C GLY A 128 -32.74 11.21 -13.42
N LYS A 129 -32.80 10.77 -12.17
CA LYS A 129 -32.18 9.52 -11.71
C LYS A 129 -33.19 8.40 -11.67
N VAL A 130 -32.74 7.17 -11.91
CA VAL A 130 -33.62 5.99 -11.72
C VAL A 130 -34.02 5.90 -10.25
N ILE A 131 -35.32 5.77 -9.98
CA ILE A 131 -35.88 5.75 -8.64
C ILE A 131 -35.31 4.56 -7.86
N SER A 132 -34.77 4.79 -6.66
CA SER A 132 -34.20 3.71 -5.83
C SER A 132 -35.27 2.81 -5.20
N GLY A 133 -36.47 3.34 -4.96
CA GLY A 133 -37.60 2.65 -4.33
C GLY A 133 -38.65 2.09 -5.29
N LEU A 134 -38.28 1.74 -6.53
CA LEU A 134 -39.20 1.11 -7.48
C LEU A 134 -39.79 -0.19 -6.88
N SER A 135 -41.06 -0.44 -7.15
CA SER A 135 -41.70 -1.71 -6.82
C SER A 135 -41.08 -2.87 -7.60
N MET A 136 -41.29 -4.11 -7.12
CA MET A 136 -40.77 -5.29 -7.81
C MET A 136 -41.27 -5.43 -9.25
N GLU A 137 -42.50 -4.98 -9.52
CA GLU A 137 -43.06 -5.00 -10.87
C GLU A 137 -42.38 -3.97 -11.77
N GLU A 138 -42.20 -2.74 -11.29
CA GLU A 138 -41.48 -1.70 -12.03
C GLU A 138 -40.02 -2.09 -12.30
N LEU A 139 -39.35 -2.73 -11.33
CA LEU A 139 -38.00 -3.27 -11.52
C LEU A 139 -37.95 -4.34 -12.61
N ARG A 140 -38.94 -5.25 -12.66
CA ARG A 140 -39.03 -6.26 -13.72
C ARG A 140 -39.23 -5.62 -15.09
N GLN A 141 -40.15 -4.67 -15.19
CA GLN A 141 -40.42 -3.94 -16.43
C GLN A 141 -39.18 -3.19 -16.93
N LEU A 142 -38.47 -2.49 -16.02
CA LEU A 142 -37.21 -1.83 -16.35
C LEU A 142 -36.15 -2.84 -16.82
N ASN A 143 -36.03 -3.98 -16.12
CA ASN A 143 -35.06 -5.00 -16.47
C ASN A 143 -35.35 -5.65 -17.84
N GLU A 144 -36.61 -5.90 -18.16
CA GLU A 144 -37.06 -6.42 -19.46
C GLU A 144 -36.83 -5.39 -20.57
N ALA A 145 -37.14 -4.11 -20.33
CA ALA A 145 -36.92 -3.03 -21.30
C ALA A 145 -35.45 -2.93 -21.74
N CYS A 146 -34.50 -3.28 -20.87
CA CYS A 146 -33.07 -3.30 -21.18
C CYS A 146 -32.62 -4.49 -22.02
N GLN A 147 -33.40 -5.57 -22.11
CA GLN A 147 -33.04 -6.75 -22.92
C GLN A 147 -33.10 -6.46 -24.43
N GLU A 148 -33.87 -5.45 -24.82
CA GLU A 148 -34.03 -5.04 -26.23
C GLU A 148 -33.00 -3.99 -26.68
N LEU A 149 -32.13 -3.53 -25.78
CA LEU A 149 -31.17 -2.48 -26.11
C LEU A 149 -30.13 -2.97 -27.11
N SER A 150 -29.82 -2.13 -28.11
CA SER A 150 -28.78 -2.41 -29.11
C SER A 150 -27.39 -2.60 -28.47
N CYS A 151 -27.15 -1.96 -27.33
CA CYS A 151 -25.91 -2.06 -26.55
C CYS A 151 -25.90 -3.16 -25.48
N LYS A 152 -26.86 -4.10 -25.49
CA LYS A 152 -26.97 -5.17 -24.48
C LYS A 152 -25.65 -5.88 -24.19
N GLY A 153 -24.87 -6.21 -25.22
CA GLY A 153 -23.56 -6.87 -25.04
C GLY A 153 -22.55 -6.03 -24.24
N ILE A 154 -22.53 -4.71 -24.46
CA ILE A 154 -21.68 -3.78 -23.69
C ILE A 154 -22.19 -3.68 -22.25
N LEU A 155 -23.52 -3.60 -22.07
CA LEU A 155 -24.14 -3.52 -20.76
C LEU A 155 -23.88 -4.80 -19.95
N ASP A 156 -24.01 -5.98 -20.55
CA ASP A 156 -23.69 -7.27 -19.93
C ASP A 156 -22.22 -7.32 -19.48
N ALA A 157 -21.27 -6.99 -20.36
CA ALA A 157 -19.85 -7.00 -20.02
C ALA A 157 -19.51 -6.00 -18.89
N THR A 158 -20.14 -4.82 -18.90
CA THR A 158 -19.94 -3.80 -17.86
C THR A 158 -20.51 -4.25 -16.51
N ILE A 159 -21.65 -4.94 -16.51
CA ILE A 159 -22.24 -5.53 -15.30
C ILE A 159 -21.33 -6.63 -14.76
N ASP A 160 -20.81 -7.50 -15.61
CA ASP A 160 -19.92 -8.59 -15.20
C ASP A 160 -18.63 -8.02 -14.59
N GLU A 161 -18.02 -6.98 -15.20
CA GLU A 161 -16.87 -6.27 -14.64
C GLU A 161 -17.19 -5.62 -13.28
N PHE A 162 -18.39 -5.04 -13.13
CA PHE A 162 -18.83 -4.46 -11.86
C PHE A 162 -18.97 -5.52 -10.75
N ILE A 163 -19.52 -6.69 -11.07
CA ILE A 163 -19.64 -7.82 -10.13
C ILE A 163 -18.26 -8.36 -9.78
N GLU A 164 -17.39 -8.60 -10.77
CA GLU A 164 -16.01 -9.07 -10.56
C GLU A 164 -15.23 -8.11 -9.66
N ARG A 165 -15.29 -6.81 -9.95
CA ARG A 165 -14.62 -5.79 -9.15
C ARG A 165 -15.12 -5.74 -7.70
N ASN A 166 -16.40 -6.00 -7.45
CA ASN A 166 -16.92 -6.08 -6.08
C ASN A 166 -16.45 -7.35 -5.37
N SER A 167 -16.31 -8.47 -6.11
CA SER A 167 -15.78 -9.71 -5.55
C SER A 167 -14.33 -9.57 -5.08
N ASP A 168 -13.57 -8.64 -5.64
CA ASP A 168 -12.23 -8.31 -5.15
C ASP A 168 -12.24 -7.70 -3.74
N TYR A 169 -13.28 -6.94 -3.33
CA TYR A 169 -13.31 -6.16 -2.08
C TYR A 169 -13.86 -6.92 -0.86
N MET A 170 -13.51 -8.19 -0.73
CA MET A 170 -13.97 -9.05 0.37
C MET A 170 -12.98 -9.17 1.54
N GLY A 171 -11.80 -8.56 1.43
CA GLY A 171 -10.78 -8.58 2.49
C GLY A 171 -11.17 -7.74 3.70
N LEU A 172 -10.31 -7.70 4.73
CA LEU A 172 -10.57 -6.89 5.91
C LEU A 172 -10.58 -5.40 5.58
N THR A 173 -11.52 -4.67 6.17
CA THR A 173 -11.52 -3.20 6.16
C THR A 173 -10.31 -2.66 6.93
N ALA A 174 -10.02 -1.37 6.80
CA ALA A 174 -8.96 -0.72 7.57
C ALA A 174 -9.16 -0.84 9.09
N ARG A 175 -10.39 -0.72 9.58
CA ARG A 175 -10.72 -0.86 11.01
C ARG A 175 -10.61 -2.31 11.50
N GLU A 176 -11.06 -3.27 10.69
CA GLU A 176 -10.92 -4.69 11.01
C GLU A 176 -9.44 -5.10 11.03
N SER A 177 -8.64 -4.61 10.09
CA SER A 177 -7.20 -4.83 10.06
C SER A 177 -6.49 -4.20 11.28
N ALA A 178 -6.97 -3.05 11.75
CA ALA A 178 -6.46 -2.44 12.99
C ALA A 178 -6.75 -3.31 14.20
N SER A 179 -7.93 -3.96 14.22
CA SER A 179 -8.32 -4.89 15.27
C SER A 179 -7.49 -6.17 15.22
N GLU A 180 -7.24 -6.73 14.03
CA GLU A 180 -6.39 -7.91 13.86
C GLU A 180 -4.95 -7.63 14.30
N MET A 181 -4.39 -6.49 13.89
CA MET A 181 -3.05 -6.09 14.29
C MET A 181 -2.97 -5.84 15.80
N LYS A 182 -4.00 -5.30 16.43
CA LYS A 182 -4.05 -5.17 17.89
C LYS A 182 -4.01 -6.54 18.57
N ASP A 183 -4.87 -7.47 18.13
CA ASP A 183 -4.87 -8.84 18.66
C ASP A 183 -3.48 -9.49 18.53
N ILE A 184 -2.80 -9.31 17.39
CA ILE A 184 -1.42 -9.78 17.17
C ILE A 184 -0.43 -9.11 18.13
N CYS A 185 -0.46 -7.78 18.22
CA CYS A 185 0.46 -7.01 19.10
C CYS A 185 0.31 -7.36 20.58
N ASP A 186 -0.91 -7.69 21.02
CA ASP A 186 -1.20 -8.07 22.41
C ASP A 186 -0.71 -9.50 22.74
N GLU A 187 -0.57 -10.37 21.73
CA GLU A 187 -0.09 -11.76 21.88
C GLU A 187 1.44 -11.90 21.80
N LEU A 188 2.13 -10.96 21.15
CA LEU A 188 3.58 -11.00 20.96
C LEU A 188 4.34 -10.87 22.30
N GLN A 189 5.34 -11.72 22.48
CA GLN A 189 6.24 -11.70 23.65
C GLN A 189 7.40 -10.72 23.46
N GLU A 190 8.09 -10.37 24.54
CA GLU A 190 9.27 -9.50 24.49
C GLU A 190 10.32 -10.04 23.51
N GLY A 191 10.82 -9.16 22.63
CA GLY A 191 11.77 -9.49 21.59
C GLY A 191 11.17 -10.10 20.32
N GLU A 192 9.89 -10.50 20.33
CA GLU A 192 9.20 -10.95 19.12
C GLU A 192 8.80 -9.78 18.21
N VAL A 193 8.81 -10.04 16.91
CA VAL A 193 8.42 -9.08 15.90
C VAL A 193 7.82 -9.79 14.69
N LEU A 194 6.88 -9.13 14.03
CA LEU A 194 6.17 -9.67 12.89
C LEU A 194 5.86 -8.59 11.85
N GLY A 195 6.05 -8.91 10.56
CA GLY A 195 5.58 -8.06 9.47
C GLY A 195 4.13 -8.38 9.11
N TYR A 196 3.28 -7.37 9.02
CA TYR A 196 1.86 -7.48 8.67
C TYR A 196 1.60 -6.72 7.36
N PHE A 197 1.06 -7.41 6.37
CA PHE A 197 0.71 -6.83 5.08
C PHE A 197 -0.78 -6.53 5.02
N PHE A 198 -1.12 -5.27 4.70
CA PHE A 198 -2.49 -4.85 4.42
C PHE A 198 -2.73 -4.78 2.91
N THR A 199 -3.79 -5.43 2.42
CA THR A 199 -4.12 -5.53 0.98
C THR A 199 -5.19 -4.52 0.52
N GLY A 200 -5.56 -3.51 1.32
CA GLY A 200 -6.55 -2.52 0.90
C GLY A 200 -7.97 -3.11 0.73
N GLN A 201 -8.39 -3.98 1.65
CA GLN A 201 -9.65 -4.73 1.60
C GLN A 201 -9.78 -5.71 0.43
N ARG A 202 -8.68 -6.03 -0.27
CA ARG A 202 -8.74 -6.94 -1.41
C ARG A 202 -8.36 -8.37 -1.07
N THR A 203 -9.07 -9.32 -1.66
CA THR A 203 -8.74 -10.76 -1.64
C THR A 203 -8.11 -11.25 -2.94
N SER A 204 -8.18 -10.43 -4.00
CA SER A 204 -7.71 -10.77 -5.34
C SER A 204 -7.30 -9.52 -6.12
N GLY A 205 -6.65 -9.77 -7.27
CA GLY A 205 -6.24 -8.72 -8.20
C GLY A 205 -5.07 -7.87 -7.71
N ARG A 206 -4.72 -6.86 -8.51
CA ARG A 206 -3.64 -5.90 -8.22
C ARG A 206 -4.14 -4.81 -7.28
N CYS A 207 -3.35 -4.49 -6.27
CA CYS A 207 -3.73 -3.45 -5.31
C CYS A 207 -2.54 -2.67 -4.76
N HIS A 208 -2.86 -1.70 -3.91
CA HIS A 208 -1.89 -1.10 -3.03
C HIS A 208 -1.65 -2.03 -1.83
N PHE A 209 -0.40 -2.13 -1.39
CA PHE A 209 -0.04 -2.86 -0.18
C PHE A 209 0.70 -1.95 0.78
N ASP A 210 0.32 -2.04 2.04
CA ASP A 210 0.99 -1.36 3.14
C ASP A 210 1.66 -2.38 4.07
N LEU A 211 2.79 -1.97 4.67
CA LEU A 211 3.51 -2.75 5.66
C LEU A 211 3.26 -2.17 7.04
N TYR A 212 3.07 -3.05 8.00
CA TYR A 212 3.16 -2.73 9.41
C TYR A 212 4.14 -3.70 10.07
N ILE A 213 4.96 -3.20 11.00
CA ILE A 213 5.80 -4.03 11.85
C ILE A 213 5.15 -4.07 13.22
N CYS A 214 4.61 -5.23 13.58
CA CYS A 214 3.98 -5.50 14.86
C CYS A 214 5.04 -5.84 15.90
N LEU A 215 5.01 -5.12 17.02
CA LEU A 215 5.82 -5.31 18.22
C LEU A 215 4.88 -5.46 19.43
N PRO A 216 5.37 -5.95 20.58
CA PRO A 216 4.58 -5.97 21.80
C PRO A 216 4.00 -4.59 22.12
N GLY A 217 2.67 -4.50 22.16
CA GLY A 217 1.93 -3.27 22.50
C GLY A 217 2.02 -2.11 21.49
N LYS A 218 2.73 -2.23 20.36
CA LYS A 218 2.83 -1.16 19.36
C LYS A 218 3.04 -1.65 17.94
N ALA A 219 2.70 -0.81 16.97
CA ALA A 219 2.96 -1.09 15.56
C ALA A 219 3.63 0.11 14.86
N ILE A 220 4.55 -0.20 13.94
CA ILE A 220 5.27 0.76 13.12
C ILE A 220 4.73 0.68 11.70
N ARG A 221 4.45 1.83 11.08
CA ARG A 221 4.16 1.96 9.65
C ARG A 221 5.40 2.58 8.98
N PRO A 222 6.35 1.77 8.49
CA PRO A 222 7.65 2.28 8.07
C PRO A 222 7.62 3.06 6.74
N ILE A 223 6.53 2.94 5.97
CA ILE A 223 6.30 3.74 4.77
C ILE A 223 4.92 4.36 4.89
N PHE A 224 4.84 5.69 4.78
CA PHE A 224 3.57 6.39 4.68
C PHE A 224 3.27 6.73 3.24
N TYR A 225 2.22 6.14 2.69
CA TYR A 225 1.71 6.50 1.37
C TYR A 225 0.59 7.52 1.50
N ASN A 226 0.72 8.64 0.78
CA ASN A 226 -0.36 9.60 0.59
C ASN A 226 -1.24 9.17 -0.59
N THR A 227 -2.07 8.15 -0.37
CA THR A 227 -2.96 7.55 -1.35
C THR A 227 -4.39 8.09 -1.20
N ALA A 228 -5.05 8.33 -2.33
CA ALA A 228 -6.43 8.78 -2.34
C ALA A 228 -7.38 7.65 -1.90
N LEU A 229 -8.47 8.03 -1.21
CA LEU A 229 -9.53 7.10 -0.84
C LEU A 229 -10.15 6.47 -2.10
N ILE A 230 -10.39 5.17 -2.03
CA ILE A 230 -11.06 4.44 -3.10
C ILE A 230 -12.56 4.51 -2.83
N ARG A 231 -13.29 5.02 -3.82
CA ARG A 231 -14.75 5.15 -3.79
C ARG A 231 -15.35 4.05 -4.65
N TYR A 232 -16.30 3.30 -4.13
CA TYR A 232 -17.01 2.28 -4.91
C TYR A 232 -18.45 2.08 -4.44
N HIS A 233 -19.28 1.46 -5.28
CA HIS A 233 -20.62 1.01 -4.91
C HIS A 233 -20.63 -0.50 -4.79
N ASP A 234 -21.31 -1.03 -3.77
CA ASP A 234 -21.59 -2.45 -3.68
C ASP A 234 -22.76 -2.87 -4.59
N LEU A 235 -23.06 -4.17 -4.65
CA LEU A 235 -24.18 -4.70 -5.44
C LEU A 235 -25.56 -4.22 -4.93
N GLY A 236 -25.65 -3.75 -3.69
CA GLY A 236 -26.84 -3.10 -3.15
C GLY A 236 -26.96 -1.62 -3.51
N GLY A 237 -25.95 -1.05 -4.18
CA GLY A 237 -25.87 0.36 -4.54
C GLY A 237 -25.37 1.28 -3.42
N MET A 238 -24.99 0.73 -2.25
CA MET A 238 -24.41 1.55 -1.18
C MET A 238 -23.02 2.02 -1.55
N PHE A 239 -22.75 3.29 -1.28
CA PHE A 239 -21.45 3.90 -1.53
C PHE A 239 -20.49 3.65 -0.36
N HIS A 240 -19.32 3.13 -0.68
CA HIS A 240 -18.26 2.81 0.27
C HIS A 240 -17.01 3.66 0.03
N LEU A 241 -16.39 4.08 1.14
CA LEU A 241 -15.05 4.67 1.18
C LEU A 241 -14.08 3.66 1.74
N ASN A 242 -13.19 3.15 0.89
CA ASN A 242 -12.13 2.24 1.30
C ASN A 242 -10.83 3.02 1.54
N PHE A 243 -10.28 2.84 2.74
CA PHE A 243 -9.02 3.41 3.14
C PHE A 243 -7.88 2.50 2.66
N PRO A 244 -6.95 3.03 1.86
CA PRO A 244 -5.81 2.26 1.37
C PRO A 244 -4.77 1.97 2.47
N PHE A 245 -5.04 2.32 3.72
CA PHE A 245 -4.19 2.10 4.88
C PHE A 245 -5.04 1.70 6.09
N VAL A 246 -4.42 1.01 7.05
CA VAL A 246 -5.02 0.68 8.34
C VAL A 246 -5.18 1.95 9.18
N GLU A 247 -6.31 2.07 9.89
CA GLU A 247 -6.59 3.16 10.82
C GLU A 247 -5.87 2.91 12.16
N GLY A 248 -5.21 3.92 12.71
CA GLY A 248 -4.57 3.79 14.02
C GLY A 248 -3.42 4.77 14.26
N ASN A 249 -2.87 4.69 15.47
CA ASN A 249 -1.70 5.44 15.89
C ASN A 249 -0.45 4.58 15.63
N PHE A 250 0.27 4.90 14.57
CA PHE A 250 1.48 4.18 14.17
C PHE A 250 2.70 5.07 14.28
N PHE A 251 3.81 4.48 14.71
CA PHE A 251 5.12 5.10 14.54
C PHE A 251 5.42 5.16 13.03
N THR A 252 5.58 6.37 12.49
CA THR A 252 5.70 6.60 11.05
C THR A 252 6.83 7.60 10.75
N PRO A 253 7.45 7.56 9.56
CA PRO A 253 8.41 8.58 9.16
C PRO A 253 7.77 9.97 9.19
N ASP A 254 8.24 10.82 10.10
CA ASP A 254 7.65 12.14 10.33
C ASP A 254 8.21 13.23 9.41
N LEU A 255 8.51 12.84 8.16
CA LEU A 255 8.98 13.79 7.13
C LEU A 255 7.82 14.62 6.56
N LEU A 256 6.60 14.10 6.66
CA LEU A 256 5.45 14.58 5.91
C LEU A 256 4.65 15.67 6.63
N LYS A 257 4.87 15.90 7.93
CA LYS A 257 4.15 16.95 8.67
C LYS A 257 4.73 18.35 8.48
N LEU A 258 5.88 18.46 7.81
CA LEU A 258 6.67 19.69 7.73
C LEU A 258 6.43 20.52 6.45
N TYR A 259 5.63 20.04 5.47
CA TYR A 259 5.59 20.65 4.14
C TYR A 259 4.22 20.69 3.44
N SER A 260 4.13 21.53 2.41
CA SER A 260 3.00 21.62 1.50
C SER A 260 2.74 20.31 0.74
N ALA A 261 1.48 20.03 0.39
CA ALA A 261 1.05 18.78 -0.25
C ALA A 261 1.84 18.40 -1.52
N MET A 262 2.36 19.37 -2.29
CA MET A 262 3.17 19.12 -3.49
C MET A 262 4.58 18.62 -3.18
N ASP A 263 5.18 19.06 -2.07
CA ASP A 263 6.53 18.62 -1.68
C ASP A 263 6.47 17.25 -0.98
N LEU A 264 5.32 16.87 -0.41
CA LEU A 264 5.10 15.58 0.26
C LEU A 264 5.41 14.36 -0.61
N GLN A 265 5.10 14.41 -1.91
CA GLN A 265 5.41 13.28 -2.81
C GLN A 265 6.92 13.05 -2.96
N GLN A 266 7.76 14.08 -2.78
CA GLN A 266 9.21 13.93 -2.81
C GLN A 266 9.80 13.43 -1.48
N LEU A 267 8.97 13.25 -0.47
CA LEU A 267 9.31 12.75 0.87
C LEU A 267 8.72 11.36 1.13
N ILE A 268 8.35 10.66 0.05
CA ILE A 268 7.96 9.25 0.06
C ILE A 268 9.03 8.47 -0.74
N PRO A 269 9.44 7.26 -0.33
CA PRO A 269 10.51 6.52 -1.00
C PRO A 269 10.17 6.03 -2.43
N GLN A 270 8.95 6.22 -2.91
CA GLN A 270 8.46 5.66 -4.18
C GLN A 270 7.86 6.74 -5.08
N VAL A 271 8.16 6.67 -6.39
CA VAL A 271 7.62 7.56 -7.42
C VAL A 271 6.55 6.87 -8.27
N ASP A 272 6.78 5.62 -8.68
CA ASP A 272 5.84 4.91 -9.54
C ASP A 272 4.60 4.42 -8.76
N ARG A 273 3.54 3.98 -9.46
CA ARG A 273 2.29 3.52 -8.83
C ARG A 273 2.21 2.00 -8.63
N THR A 274 3.19 1.24 -9.08
CA THR A 274 3.10 -0.24 -9.19
C THR A 274 4.01 -0.98 -8.22
N SER A 275 5.12 -0.37 -7.79
CA SER A 275 6.17 -1.02 -7.00
C SER A 275 5.91 -1.02 -5.49
N CYS A 276 4.73 -0.62 -5.02
CA CYS A 276 4.44 -0.54 -3.57
C CYS A 276 4.52 -1.91 -2.89
N GLY A 277 3.99 -2.97 -3.49
CA GLY A 277 4.14 -4.33 -2.98
C GLY A 277 5.61 -4.76 -2.88
N THR A 278 6.41 -4.47 -3.90
CA THR A 278 7.85 -4.75 -3.88
C THR A 278 8.57 -4.00 -2.78
N LEU A 279 8.32 -2.69 -2.67
CA LEU A 279 8.99 -1.83 -1.70
C LEU A 279 8.66 -2.24 -0.27
N THR A 280 7.39 -2.45 0.01
CA THR A 280 6.85 -2.98 1.28
C THR A 280 7.52 -4.30 1.65
N MET A 281 7.61 -5.28 0.73
CA MET A 281 8.30 -6.54 1.01
C MET A 281 9.82 -6.35 1.22
N MET A 282 10.46 -5.42 0.50
CA MET A 282 11.89 -5.14 0.70
C MET A 282 12.15 -4.50 2.06
N TYR A 283 11.26 -3.62 2.54
CA TYR A 283 11.31 -3.08 3.89
C TYR A 283 11.15 -4.18 4.94
N ALA A 284 10.12 -5.02 4.81
CA ALA A 284 9.91 -6.15 5.71
C ALA A 284 11.15 -7.03 5.81
N LYS A 285 11.74 -7.37 4.66
CA LYS A 285 12.96 -8.17 4.58
C LYS A 285 14.15 -7.52 5.29
N GLU A 286 14.47 -6.25 5.04
CA GLU A 286 15.65 -5.62 5.68
C GLU A 286 15.44 -5.38 7.18
N LEU A 287 14.22 -5.07 7.60
CA LEU A 287 13.91 -4.79 9.00
C LEU A 287 13.88 -6.06 9.85
N LEU A 288 13.43 -7.18 9.30
CA LEU A 288 13.16 -8.41 10.05
C LEU A 288 14.23 -9.50 9.91
N LYS A 289 15.05 -9.49 8.85
CA LYS A 289 16.11 -10.50 8.68
C LYS A 289 17.15 -10.41 9.80
N ASP A 290 17.95 -11.48 9.93
CA ASP A 290 19.07 -11.55 10.87
C ASP A 290 18.62 -11.23 12.31
N ASP A 291 17.54 -11.88 12.77
CA ASP A 291 16.90 -11.62 14.07
C ASP A 291 16.48 -10.15 14.27
N ALA A 292 15.87 -9.58 13.23
CA ALA A 292 15.42 -8.19 13.19
C ALA A 292 16.51 -7.16 13.52
N ARG A 293 17.76 -7.46 13.17
CA ARG A 293 18.91 -6.56 13.40
C ARG A 293 18.68 -5.16 12.82
N GLY A 294 18.10 -5.08 11.62
CA GLY A 294 17.78 -3.81 10.98
C GLY A 294 16.89 -2.94 11.85
N LEU A 295 15.87 -3.53 12.47
CA LEU A 295 14.97 -2.86 13.39
C LEU A 295 15.66 -2.50 14.72
N LYS A 296 16.34 -3.46 15.35
CA LYS A 296 16.95 -3.30 16.69
C LYS A 296 18.11 -2.30 16.73
N GLU A 297 18.95 -2.29 15.68
CA GLU A 297 20.22 -1.56 15.70
C GLU A 297 20.22 -0.26 14.89
N PHE A 298 19.33 -0.13 13.91
CA PHE A 298 19.43 0.91 12.89
C PHE A 298 18.12 1.69 12.69
N THR A 299 17.10 1.47 13.54
CA THR A 299 15.89 2.31 13.55
C THR A 299 15.76 3.04 14.87
N LEU A 300 14.96 4.11 14.87
CA LEU A 300 14.58 4.83 16.07
C LEU A 300 13.06 4.95 16.09
N SER A 301 12.43 4.66 17.23
CA SER A 301 10.98 4.86 17.41
C SER A 301 10.72 5.41 18.80
N PHE A 302 10.00 6.52 18.92
CA PHE A 302 9.64 7.11 20.21
C PHE A 302 8.45 8.04 20.10
N THR A 303 7.80 8.29 21.24
CA THR A 303 6.67 9.21 21.38
C THR A 303 7.16 10.60 21.74
N TYR A 304 6.61 11.63 21.12
CA TYR A 304 7.04 13.01 21.38
C TYR A 304 5.89 14.00 21.32
N TYR A 305 6.10 15.20 21.87
CA TYR A 305 5.18 16.32 21.71
C TYR A 305 5.62 17.27 20.58
N ASN A 306 4.72 17.52 19.63
CA ASN A 306 4.96 18.48 18.54
C ASN A 306 4.82 19.94 19.03
N GLU A 307 4.99 20.91 18.12
CA GLU A 307 4.98 22.36 18.46
C GLU A 307 3.62 22.85 18.98
N LYS A 308 2.56 22.09 18.71
CA LYS A 308 1.19 22.37 19.16
C LYS A 308 0.88 21.68 20.49
N GLY A 309 1.84 20.95 21.07
CA GLY A 309 1.65 20.16 22.28
C GLY A 309 0.79 18.91 22.08
N GLU A 310 0.68 18.43 20.83
CA GLU A 310 0.00 17.17 20.48
C GLU A 310 1.01 16.02 20.55
N LYS A 311 0.57 14.86 21.06
CA LYS A 311 1.38 13.66 21.17
C LYS A 311 1.45 12.95 19.82
N GLU A 312 2.66 12.65 19.36
CA GLU A 312 2.94 12.04 18.06
C GLU A 312 3.94 10.87 18.17
N TYR A 313 3.99 10.03 17.14
CA TYR A 313 4.79 8.80 17.12
C TYR A 313 5.81 8.85 15.98
N PHE A 314 7.08 9.03 16.34
CA PHE A 314 8.17 9.18 15.39
C PHE A 314 8.78 7.82 15.01
N PHE A 315 9.08 7.62 13.72
CA PHE A 315 9.89 6.50 13.27
C PHE A 315 10.98 6.95 12.30
N LEU A 316 12.22 6.52 12.56
CA LEU A 316 13.32 6.62 11.62
C LEU A 316 13.63 5.25 11.03
N PRO A 317 13.52 5.05 9.70
CA PRO A 317 13.84 3.79 9.06
C PRO A 317 15.34 3.51 9.04
N SER A 318 15.67 2.24 8.84
CA SER A 318 17.06 1.77 8.78
C SER A 318 17.72 2.15 7.45
N PRO A 319 19.03 2.46 7.39
CA PRO A 319 19.68 2.84 6.14
C PRO A 319 19.56 1.76 5.05
N GLN A 320 19.48 0.49 5.45
CA GLN A 320 19.42 -0.66 4.56
C GLN A 320 18.22 -0.63 3.62
N VAL A 321 17.09 -0.04 4.03
CA VAL A 321 15.91 0.10 3.14
C VAL A 321 16.07 1.23 2.12
N LEU A 322 16.96 2.19 2.35
CA LEU A 322 17.11 3.40 1.54
C LEU A 322 17.76 3.13 0.18
N ARG A 323 18.40 1.97 -0.01
CA ARG A 323 18.83 1.52 -1.33
C ARG A 323 17.68 1.27 -2.29
N TYR A 324 16.45 1.05 -1.79
CA TYR A 324 15.27 0.85 -2.63
C TYR A 324 14.53 2.14 -2.96
N SER A 325 14.83 3.25 -2.27
CA SER A 325 14.17 4.53 -2.51
C SER A 325 14.41 5.02 -3.93
N GLN A 326 13.37 5.49 -4.62
CA GLN A 326 13.48 6.11 -5.94
C GLN A 326 13.77 7.62 -5.85
N ILE A 327 13.68 8.21 -4.65
CA ILE A 327 13.78 9.66 -4.44
C ILE A 327 14.99 10.00 -3.59
N SER A 328 15.95 10.77 -4.15
CA SER A 328 17.14 11.20 -3.41
C SER A 328 16.80 12.13 -2.25
N LEU A 329 15.82 13.03 -2.44
CA LEU A 329 15.39 13.98 -1.41
C LEU A 329 14.90 13.27 -0.15
N TYR A 330 14.19 12.16 -0.28
CA TYR A 330 13.76 11.34 0.86
C TYR A 330 14.97 10.85 1.68
N ASN A 331 15.99 10.30 1.02
CA ASN A 331 17.20 9.83 1.68
C ASN A 331 17.99 10.98 2.33
N GLU A 332 18.13 12.09 1.61
CA GLU A 332 18.80 13.30 2.11
C GLU A 332 18.07 13.90 3.31
N ALA A 333 16.73 13.90 3.32
CA ALA A 333 15.91 14.38 4.43
C ALA A 333 16.13 13.53 5.68
N LEU A 334 16.09 12.19 5.57
CA LEU A 334 16.38 11.29 6.68
C LEU A 334 17.78 11.50 7.25
N LYS A 335 18.78 11.69 6.38
CA LYS A 335 20.15 12.01 6.80
C LYS A 335 20.20 13.36 7.53
N ALA A 336 19.51 14.39 7.03
CA ALA A 336 19.53 15.73 7.59
C ALA A 336 18.88 15.81 8.98
N ILE A 337 17.86 14.99 9.25
CA ILE A 337 17.23 14.89 10.58
C ILE A 337 18.19 14.31 11.63
N LEU A 338 19.16 13.52 11.20
CA LEU A 338 20.21 12.97 12.06
C LEU A 338 21.43 13.87 12.21
N SER A 339 21.49 15.03 11.54
CA SER A 339 22.57 16.00 11.74
C SER A 339 22.53 16.56 13.17
N HIS A 340 23.69 16.97 13.69
CA HIS A 340 23.76 17.62 14.99
C HIS A 340 23.24 19.05 14.89
N GLU A 341 22.49 19.52 15.88
CA GLU A 341 21.87 20.85 15.90
C GLU A 341 22.93 21.96 15.83
N ASN A 342 24.11 21.71 16.40
CA ASN A 342 25.23 22.65 16.37
C ASN A 342 25.93 22.75 15.00
N ASP A 343 25.55 21.91 14.03
CA ASP A 343 26.03 22.04 12.65
C ASP A 343 25.35 23.25 12.01
N GLY A 344 26.13 24.17 11.41
CA GLY A 344 25.59 25.37 10.75
C GLY A 344 24.64 25.10 9.56
N GLN A 345 24.42 23.84 9.19
CA GLN A 345 23.44 23.37 8.19
C GLN A 345 22.57 22.22 8.71
N ALA A 346 22.40 22.06 10.02
CA ALA A 346 21.55 21.04 10.62
C ALA A 346 20.15 21.04 10.00
N GLY A 347 19.65 19.87 9.59
CA GLY A 347 18.32 19.76 8.99
C GLY A 347 18.16 20.41 7.61
N LEU A 348 19.19 21.01 7.00
CA LEU A 348 19.07 21.67 5.70
C LEU A 348 19.38 20.70 4.54
N VAL A 349 18.44 20.55 3.61
CA VAL A 349 18.65 19.88 2.32
C VAL A 349 18.46 20.86 1.17
N ARG A 350 19.34 20.80 0.16
CA ARG A 350 19.28 21.66 -1.03
C ARG A 350 19.08 20.81 -2.28
N LYS A 351 18.02 21.09 -3.04
CA LYS A 351 17.74 20.42 -4.32
C LYS A 351 17.45 21.46 -5.40
N GLY A 352 18.40 21.65 -6.30
CA GLY A 352 18.38 22.76 -7.26
C GLY A 352 18.36 24.11 -6.53
N ALA A 353 17.45 25.01 -6.91
CA ALA A 353 17.28 26.30 -6.26
C ALA A 353 16.48 26.26 -4.95
N LYS A 354 15.85 25.12 -4.61
CA LYS A 354 15.01 24.98 -3.41
C LYS A 354 15.82 24.57 -2.19
N LYS A 355 15.40 25.08 -1.02
CA LYS A 355 15.90 24.70 0.31
C LYS A 355 14.76 24.03 1.08
N TYR A 356 15.07 22.92 1.75
CA TYR A 356 14.17 22.19 2.64
C TYR A 356 14.81 22.20 4.03
N MET A 357 14.07 22.66 5.04
CA MET A 357 14.46 22.66 6.45
C MET A 357 13.71 21.60 7.26
N PHE A 358 14.43 20.65 7.84
CA PHE A 358 13.87 19.59 8.68
C PHE A 358 14.29 19.81 10.14
N HIS A 359 13.42 19.45 11.08
CA HIS A 359 13.79 19.42 12.49
C HIS A 359 14.69 18.20 12.76
N THR A 360 15.83 18.43 13.41
CA THR A 360 16.70 17.33 13.86
C THR A 360 16.05 16.58 15.01
N ILE A 361 16.48 15.35 15.24
CA ILE A 361 16.01 14.55 16.38
C ILE A 361 16.31 15.26 17.71
N GLU A 362 17.48 15.90 17.82
CA GLU A 362 17.85 16.70 19.00
C GLU A 362 16.82 17.80 19.27
N LYS A 363 16.46 18.59 18.24
CA LYS A 363 15.46 19.66 18.38
C LYS A 363 14.08 19.13 18.75
N ILE A 364 13.67 18.00 18.15
CA ILE A 364 12.40 17.32 18.46
C ILE A 364 12.37 16.92 19.95
N LEU A 365 13.45 16.30 20.44
CA LEU A 365 13.56 15.85 21.84
C LEU A 365 13.56 17.03 22.82
N ILE A 366 14.37 18.06 22.57
CA ILE A 366 14.45 19.26 23.43
C ILE A 366 13.07 19.88 23.62
N GLN A 367 12.34 20.04 22.53
CA GLN A 367 11.00 20.61 22.56
C GLN A 367 10.02 19.69 23.29
N SER A 368 10.08 18.38 23.01
CA SER A 368 9.23 17.38 23.63
C SER A 368 9.45 17.30 25.15
N PHE A 369 10.71 17.36 25.63
CA PHE A 369 11.03 17.42 27.06
C PHE A 369 10.35 18.59 27.74
N LYS A 370 10.45 19.79 27.16
CA LYS A 370 9.83 20.99 27.72
C LYS A 370 8.32 20.81 27.90
N ILE A 371 7.64 20.35 26.85
CA ILE A 371 6.17 20.17 26.88
C ILE A 371 5.76 19.03 27.82
N ALA A 372 6.52 17.93 27.85
CA ALA A 372 6.24 16.80 28.72
C ALA A 372 6.42 17.17 30.21
N LEU A 373 7.41 18.01 30.55
CA LEU A 373 7.56 18.58 31.89
C LEU A 373 6.36 19.46 32.27
N GLU A 374 5.93 20.36 31.38
CA GLU A 374 4.76 21.23 31.61
C GLU A 374 3.45 20.45 31.79
N LYS A 375 3.34 19.28 31.14
CA LYS A 375 2.17 18.38 31.21
C LYS A 375 2.28 17.31 32.29
N GLU A 376 3.39 17.23 33.01
CA GLU A 376 3.68 16.18 33.99
C GLU A 376 3.57 14.74 33.41
N ASP A 377 3.92 14.56 32.13
CA ASP A 377 3.87 13.25 31.44
C ASP A 377 5.18 12.47 31.64
N ALA A 378 5.24 11.70 32.72
CA ALA A 378 6.42 10.93 33.12
C ALA A 378 6.85 9.88 32.07
N ASP A 379 5.89 9.25 31.39
CA ASP A 379 6.17 8.19 30.41
C ASP A 379 6.92 8.75 29.20
N VAL A 380 6.47 9.90 28.68
CA VAL A 380 7.13 10.58 27.54
C VAL A 380 8.50 11.13 27.95
N LEU A 381 8.66 11.59 29.20
CA LEU A 381 9.96 12.04 29.71
C LEU A 381 10.96 10.90 29.78
N GLU A 382 10.57 9.75 30.33
CA GLU A 382 11.43 8.58 30.44
C GLU A 382 11.82 8.03 29.06
N GLU A 383 10.85 7.91 28.14
CA GLU A 383 11.13 7.46 26.77
C GLU A 383 12.10 8.42 26.05
N ASN A 384 11.83 9.73 26.08
CA ASN A 384 12.70 10.72 25.43
C ASN A 384 14.10 10.76 26.04
N GLN A 385 14.25 10.59 27.36
CA GLN A 385 15.57 10.52 28.00
C GLN A 385 16.37 9.31 27.51
N LYS A 386 15.75 8.14 27.43
CA LYS A 386 16.40 6.93 26.87
C LYS A 386 16.88 7.17 25.44
N ILE A 387 16.08 7.84 24.62
CA ILE A 387 16.48 8.18 23.24
C ILE A 387 17.64 9.18 23.25
N TRP A 388 17.56 10.22 24.06
CA TRP A 388 18.61 11.24 24.18
C TRP A 388 19.97 10.63 24.55
N ASP A 389 19.97 9.69 25.49
CA ASP A 389 21.20 9.03 25.99
C ASP A 389 21.89 8.19 24.91
N ILE A 390 21.14 7.55 24.01
CA ILE A 390 21.70 6.71 22.94
C ILE A 390 21.98 7.48 21.65
N LEU A 391 21.38 8.67 21.48
CA LEU A 391 21.33 9.40 20.21
C LEU A 391 22.71 9.63 19.56
N PRO A 392 23.76 10.06 20.27
CA PRO A 392 25.07 10.29 19.64
C PRO A 392 25.64 9.02 19.00
N SER A 393 25.60 7.90 19.72
CA SER A 393 26.09 6.61 19.23
C SER A 393 25.24 6.06 18.09
N PHE A 394 23.92 6.28 18.16
CA PHE A 394 22.99 5.89 17.11
C PHE A 394 23.21 6.70 15.84
N GLN A 395 23.41 8.01 15.93
CA GLN A 395 23.68 8.90 14.79
C GLN A 395 24.95 8.46 14.06
N GLU A 396 26.05 8.22 14.77
CA GLU A 396 27.31 7.77 14.18
C GLU A 396 27.12 6.44 13.42
N LYS A 397 26.55 5.45 14.10
CA LYS A 397 26.28 4.11 13.53
C LYS A 397 25.35 4.15 12.32
N TRP A 398 24.27 4.93 12.39
CA TRP A 398 23.31 5.07 11.30
C TRP A 398 23.96 5.76 10.09
N GLN A 399 24.73 6.83 10.32
CA GLN A 399 25.41 7.56 9.25
C GLN A 399 26.52 6.74 8.58
N GLU A 400 27.23 5.90 9.30
CA GLU A 400 28.20 4.95 8.73
C GLU A 400 27.48 3.95 7.81
N ALA A 401 26.45 3.27 8.30
CA ALA A 401 25.65 2.35 7.49
C ALA A 401 24.99 3.04 6.29
N TYR A 402 24.61 4.32 6.42
CA TYR A 402 24.10 5.11 5.30
C TYR A 402 25.13 5.28 4.18
N LYS A 403 26.40 5.56 4.50
CA LYS A 403 27.47 5.68 3.49
C LYS A 403 27.62 4.39 2.70
N GLU A 404 27.60 3.25 3.38
CA GLU A 404 27.64 1.94 2.72
C GLU A 404 26.44 1.72 1.80
N MET A 405 25.23 2.06 2.24
CA MET A 405 24.02 1.88 1.44
C MET A 405 23.96 2.81 0.24
N VAL A 406 24.52 4.01 0.32
CA VAL A 406 24.71 4.91 -0.83
C VAL A 406 25.68 4.29 -1.83
N ALA A 407 26.83 3.78 -1.39
CA ALA A 407 27.77 3.11 -2.28
C ALA A 407 27.13 1.89 -2.98
N ILE A 408 26.36 1.09 -2.24
CA ILE A 408 25.59 -0.02 -2.81
C ILE A 408 24.59 0.48 -3.84
N ARG A 409 23.85 1.55 -3.53
CA ARG A 409 22.83 2.16 -4.40
C ARG A 409 23.44 2.65 -5.72
N ASP A 410 24.61 3.28 -5.66
CA ASP A 410 25.28 3.86 -6.82
C ASP A 410 25.67 2.81 -7.86
N VAL A 411 25.94 1.57 -7.45
CA VAL A 411 26.19 0.43 -8.36
C VAL A 411 25.00 0.15 -9.29
N MET A 412 23.76 0.47 -8.88
CA MET A 412 22.55 0.28 -9.70
C MET A 412 21.99 1.60 -10.23
N HIS A 413 22.80 2.64 -10.30
CA HIS A 413 22.36 3.95 -10.77
C HIS A 413 22.64 4.11 -12.28
N GLN A 414 21.59 4.25 -13.09
CA GLN A 414 21.68 4.56 -14.52
C GLN A 414 20.76 5.74 -14.82
N GLY A 415 21.15 6.93 -14.35
CA GLY A 415 20.31 8.16 -14.33
C GLY A 415 19.20 8.14 -13.28
N VAL A 416 18.69 6.96 -12.93
CA VAL A 416 17.80 6.69 -11.79
C VAL A 416 18.25 5.45 -11.04
N ASN A 417 17.87 5.34 -9.76
CA ASN A 417 18.14 4.15 -8.96
C ASN A 417 17.27 2.95 -9.41
N LYS A 418 17.90 1.88 -9.90
CA LYS A 418 17.22 0.69 -10.44
C LYS A 418 17.09 -0.47 -9.43
N TYR A 419 17.51 -0.32 -8.18
CA TYR A 419 17.41 -1.39 -7.16
C TYR A 419 16.00 -1.92 -6.95
N LEU A 420 15.01 -1.01 -6.90
CA LEU A 420 13.62 -1.42 -6.70
C LEU A 420 13.11 -2.17 -7.92
N LEU A 421 13.43 -1.70 -9.15
CA LEU A 421 13.06 -2.39 -10.38
C LEU A 421 13.67 -3.80 -10.46
N TYR A 422 14.95 -3.93 -10.11
CA TYR A 422 15.60 -5.24 -10.01
C TYR A 422 14.89 -6.17 -9.01
N SER A 423 14.48 -5.62 -7.86
CA SER A 423 13.74 -6.38 -6.84
C SER A 423 12.34 -6.76 -7.33
N THR A 424 11.68 -5.87 -8.07
CA THR A 424 10.38 -6.09 -8.71
C THR A 424 10.47 -7.21 -9.74
N HIS A 425 11.51 -7.23 -10.58
CA HIS A 425 11.75 -8.31 -11.53
C HIS A 425 11.95 -9.65 -10.83
N ARG A 426 12.76 -9.69 -9.76
CA ARG A 426 12.93 -10.93 -8.99
C ARG A 426 11.62 -11.40 -8.35
N MET A 427 10.82 -10.45 -7.87
CA MET A 427 9.53 -10.74 -7.25
C MET A 427 8.52 -11.30 -8.24
N SER A 428 8.50 -10.80 -9.48
CA SER A 428 7.63 -11.35 -10.51
C SER A 428 7.98 -12.81 -10.86
N HIS A 429 9.27 -13.17 -10.85
CA HIS A 429 9.72 -14.55 -11.06
C HIS A 429 9.32 -15.47 -9.90
N ILE A 430 9.32 -14.96 -8.66
CA ILE A 430 8.83 -15.71 -7.50
C ILE A 430 7.32 -15.94 -7.61
N ALA A 431 6.57 -14.96 -8.12
CA ALA A 431 5.12 -15.05 -8.27
C ALA A 431 4.68 -16.01 -9.40
N SER A 432 5.40 -16.03 -10.53
CA SER A 432 5.04 -16.79 -11.73
C SER A 432 5.29 -18.29 -11.66
N ASP A 433 5.84 -18.83 -10.56
CA ASP A 433 6.36 -20.21 -10.46
C ASP A 433 7.37 -20.59 -11.57
N GLU A 434 7.91 -19.63 -12.31
CA GLU A 434 9.10 -19.87 -13.14
C GLU A 434 10.34 -20.15 -12.27
N SER A 435 10.18 -20.06 -10.94
CA SER A 435 10.92 -20.91 -10.03
C SER A 435 10.29 -22.33 -9.96
N ILE A 436 10.93 -23.26 -10.66
CA ILE A 436 10.93 -24.72 -10.44
C ILE A 436 9.95 -25.52 -11.30
N ASN A 437 10.34 -25.75 -12.56
CA ASN A 437 10.19 -27.04 -13.23
C ASN A 437 11.27 -27.17 -14.30
N ASN A 438 12.45 -27.65 -13.89
CA ASN A 438 13.45 -28.25 -14.79
C ASN A 438 14.13 -29.40 -14.05
N GLU A 439 13.34 -30.42 -13.70
CA GLU A 439 13.86 -31.77 -13.40
C GLU A 439 14.12 -32.59 -14.67
N ALA A 440 13.88 -32.05 -15.87
CA ALA A 440 13.99 -32.79 -17.13
C ALA A 440 15.31 -32.61 -17.92
N ASP A 441 16.24 -31.75 -17.49
CA ASP A 441 17.51 -31.52 -18.22
C ASP A 441 18.78 -31.85 -17.41
N ALA A 442 18.63 -32.46 -16.22
CA ALA A 442 19.77 -32.95 -15.44
C ALA A 442 20.41 -34.23 -16.04
N ASP A 443 19.73 -34.93 -16.94
CA ASP A 443 20.21 -36.17 -17.56
C ASP A 443 21.01 -35.97 -18.86
N ARG A 444 21.28 -34.73 -19.29
CA ARG A 444 22.08 -34.45 -20.51
C ARG A 444 23.52 -33.98 -20.27
N LEU A 445 23.99 -33.99 -19.02
CA LEU A 445 25.38 -33.63 -18.67
C LEU A 445 26.13 -34.72 -17.92
N ILE A 446 25.80 -35.98 -18.21
CA ILE A 446 26.71 -37.12 -18.06
C ILE A 446 26.89 -37.72 -19.46
N LEU A 447 28.11 -37.61 -19.98
CA LEU A 447 28.59 -37.96 -21.35
C LEU A 447 28.59 -36.80 -22.38
N ARG A 448 29.50 -35.86 -22.22
CA ARG A 448 30.66 -35.67 -23.13
C ARG A 448 31.62 -34.61 -22.61
#